data_AF-A0A483ATQ5-F1
#
_entry.id   AF-A0A483ATQ5-F1
#
_cell.length_a   1.000
_cell.length_b   1.000
_cell.length_c   1.000
_cell.angle_alpha   90.00
_cell.angle_beta   90.00
_cell.angle_gamma   90.00
#
_symmetry.space_group_name_H-M   'P 1'
#
loop_
_entity.id
_entity.type
_entity.pdbx_description
1 polymer ?
#
loop_
_entity_poly.entity_id
_entity_poly.type
_entity_poly.pdbx_seq_one_letter_code
_entity_poly.pdbx_strand_id
1 'polypeptide(L)'
;MILDDLPLAVCCHHSGDIDKDSIEIAILSSAESENIIQLKTGVFFREVLAGCACSDDPSQAISYENGYCELHIKFDKDADKLEIVSQ
;
A
#
# COMPACT_ATOMS: atom_id res chain seq x y z
N MET A 1 -12.67 -3.24 -6.46
CA MET A 1 -11.28 -3.04 -6.05
C MET A 1 -11.22 -3.14 -4.55
N ILE A 2 -10.56 -4.17 -4.06
CA ILE A 2 -10.23 -4.34 -2.65
C ILE A 2 -8.74 -4.08 -2.45
N LEU A 3 -8.31 -3.87 -1.21
CA LEU A 3 -6.92 -3.59 -0.88
C LEU A 3 -5.94 -4.64 -1.46
N ASP A 4 -6.36 -5.90 -1.50
CA ASP A 4 -5.58 -7.02 -2.03
C ASP A 4 -5.34 -6.92 -3.56
N ASP A 5 -6.04 -6.02 -4.27
CA ASP A 5 -5.80 -5.72 -5.70
C ASP A 5 -4.66 -4.71 -5.91
N LEU A 6 -4.18 -4.05 -4.85
CA LEU A 6 -3.08 -3.10 -4.94
C LEU A 6 -1.72 -3.81 -4.82
N PRO A 7 -0.69 -3.37 -5.55
CA PRO A 7 0.64 -3.96 -5.50
C PRO A 7 1.41 -3.56 -4.23
N LEU A 8 0.78 -3.56 -3.05
CA LEU A 8 1.43 -3.16 -1.79
C LEU A 8 2.37 -4.24 -1.26
N ALA A 9 2.06 -5.52 -1.49
CA ALA A 9 2.88 -6.63 -1.06
C ALA A 9 4.30 -6.59 -1.65
N VAL A 10 4.46 -6.06 -2.87
CA VAL A 10 5.79 -5.91 -3.49
C VAL A 10 6.60 -4.75 -2.93
N CYS A 11 5.96 -3.83 -2.19
CA CYS A 11 6.63 -2.73 -1.50
C CYS A 11 6.99 -3.05 -0.03
N CYS A 12 6.67 -4.26 0.43
CA CYS A 12 7.02 -4.73 1.77
C CYS A 12 8.50 -5.10 1.84
N HIS A 13 9.17 -4.77 2.95
CA HIS A 13 10.60 -5.01 3.14
C HIS A 13 10.90 -6.12 4.14
N HIS A 14 9.91 -6.54 4.94
CA HIS A 14 10.16 -7.43 6.07
C HIS A 14 9.33 -8.72 6.05
N SER A 15 8.03 -8.64 6.28
CA SER A 15 7.16 -9.81 6.41
C SER A 15 6.20 -9.96 5.24
N GLY A 16 5.82 -8.87 4.59
CA GLY A 16 4.73 -8.86 3.61
C GLY A 16 3.34 -8.99 4.23
N ASP A 17 3.24 -9.10 5.56
CA ASP A 17 1.97 -9.13 6.30
C ASP A 17 1.59 -7.70 6.68
N ILE A 18 0.58 -7.13 6.02
CA ILE A 18 0.19 -5.73 6.19
C ILE A 18 -0.96 -5.64 7.19
N ASP A 19 -0.80 -4.79 8.21
CA ASP A 19 -1.89 -4.38 9.08
C ASP A 19 -2.89 -3.50 8.31
N LYS A 20 -4.00 -4.11 7.86
CA LYS A 20 -5.00 -3.46 6.99
C LYS A 20 -5.64 -2.22 7.63
N ASP A 21 -5.66 -2.14 8.96
CA ASP A 21 -6.23 -0.99 9.68
C ASP A 21 -5.25 0.20 9.76
N SER A 22 -3.99 0.01 9.38
CA SER A 22 -2.94 1.05 9.40
C SER A 22 -2.77 1.82 8.10
N ILE A 23 -3.55 1.50 7.08
CA ILE A 23 -3.30 2.00 5.73
C ILE A 23 -3.83 3.42 5.59
N GLU A 24 -2.91 4.33 5.28
CA GLU A 24 -3.19 5.73 4.99
C GLU A 24 -2.72 6.08 3.58
N ILE A 25 -3.53 6.86 2.86
CA ILE A 25 -3.25 7.25 1.47
C ILE A 25 -3.24 8.77 1.36
N ALA A 26 -2.18 9.30 0.77
CA ALA A 26 -2.05 10.71 0.43
C ALA A 26 -1.95 10.90 -1.09
N ILE A 27 -2.71 11.84 -1.64
CA ILE A 27 -2.51 12.28 -3.04
C ILE A 27 -1.29 13.19 -3.06
N LEU A 28 -0.23 12.76 -3.75
CA LEU A 28 1.00 13.52 -3.92
C LEU A 28 0.92 14.46 -5.12
N SER A 29 0.29 13.99 -6.20
CA SER A 29 -0.04 14.81 -7.36
C SER A 29 -1.22 14.24 -8.14
N SER A 30 -1.87 15.11 -8.90
CA SER A 30 -2.95 14.74 -9.82
C SER A 30 -2.81 15.53 -11.11
N ALA A 31 -3.05 14.88 -12.23
CA ALA A 31 -3.13 15.51 -13.54
C ALA A 31 -4.34 14.95 -14.30
N GLU A 32 -5.02 15.82 -15.03
CA GLU A 32 -6.15 15.45 -15.88
C GLU A 32 -5.93 15.98 -17.29
N SER A 33 -6.18 15.11 -18.26
CA SER A 33 -6.26 15.41 -19.69
C SER A 33 -7.64 15.01 -20.20
N GLU A 34 -7.90 15.28 -21.49
CA GLU A 34 -9.20 14.98 -22.13
C GLU A 34 -9.67 13.55 -21.83
N ASN A 35 -8.79 12.55 -22.03
CA ASN A 35 -9.17 11.14 -21.94
C ASN A 35 -8.47 10.38 -20.79
N ILE A 36 -7.59 11.04 -20.04
CA ILE A 36 -6.79 10.37 -19.00
C ILE A 36 -6.85 11.15 -17.68
N ILE A 37 -7.00 10.45 -16.56
CA ILE A 37 -6.74 10.95 -15.21
C ILE A 37 -5.51 10.21 -14.66
N GLN A 38 -4.55 10.95 -14.13
CA GLN A 38 -3.35 10.41 -13.49
C GLN A 38 -3.28 10.88 -12.04
N LEU A 39 -3.02 9.95 -11.13
CA LEU A 39 -2.75 10.23 -9.72
C LEU A 39 -1.41 9.61 -9.34
N LYS A 40 -0.61 10.37 -8.60
CA LYS A 40 0.49 9.83 -7.82
C LYS A 40 0.07 9.85 -6.37
N THR A 41 0.10 8.69 -5.72
CA THR A 41 -0.29 8.56 -4.30
C THR A 41 0.84 7.98 -3.48
N GLY A 42 1.02 8.48 -2.26
CA GLY A 42 1.81 7.83 -1.23
C GLY A 42 0.89 6.93 -0.40
N VAL A 43 1.30 5.69 -0.18
CA VAL A 43 0.61 4.72 0.66
C VAL A 43 1.51 4.41 1.85
N PHE A 44 1.02 4.71 3.03
CA PHE A 44 1.67 4.43 4.31
C PHE A 44 0.96 3.26 4.95
N PHE A 45 1.71 2.32 5.51
CA PHE A 45 1.17 1.13 6.13
C PHE A 45 2.14 0.61 7.19
N ARG A 46 1.70 -0.38 7.97
CA ARG A 46 2.58 -1.13 8.87
C ARG A 46 2.65 -2.59 8.46
N GLU A 47 3.86 -3.13 8.45
CA GLU A 47 4.10 -4.57 8.37
C GLU A 47 4.05 -5.18 9.77
N VAL A 48 3.30 -6.26 9.92
CA VAL A 48 3.24 -7.07 11.13
C VAL A 48 4.46 -7.99 11.15
N LEU A 49 5.29 -7.85 12.17
CA LEU A 49 6.41 -8.75 12.43
C LEU A 49 6.04 -9.70 13.57
N ALA A 50 5.88 -10.97 13.23
CA ALA A 50 5.80 -12.03 14.23
C ALA A 50 7.20 -12.27 14.82
N GLY A 51 7.38 -11.87 16.08
CA GLY A 51 8.55 -12.20 16.88
C GLY A 51 8.55 -13.66 17.30
N CYS A 52 9.73 -14.18 17.67
CA CYS A 52 9.81 -15.49 18.29
C CYS A 52 9.19 -15.40 19.70
N ALA A 53 8.24 -16.27 20.03
CA ALA A 53 7.55 -16.32 21.32
C ALA A 53 8.44 -16.84 22.47
N CYS A 54 9.69 -16.38 22.54
CA CYS A 54 10.64 -16.71 23.60
C CYS A 54 10.34 -15.97 24.92
N SER A 55 9.37 -15.05 24.94
CA SER A 55 8.94 -14.28 26.11
C SER A 55 7.59 -14.80 26.62
N ASP A 56 7.38 -14.77 27.94
CA ASP A 56 6.14 -15.21 28.61
C ASP A 56 4.95 -14.26 28.35
N ASP A 57 5.22 -13.05 27.85
CA ASP A 57 4.22 -12.07 27.44
C ASP A 57 3.90 -12.18 25.93
N PRO A 58 2.72 -12.67 25.54
CA PRO A 58 2.34 -12.82 24.14
C PRO A 58 2.19 -11.48 23.40
N SER A 59 2.03 -10.36 24.11
CA SER A 59 1.97 -9.02 23.48
C SER A 59 3.33 -8.57 22.93
N GLN A 60 4.43 -9.13 23.44
CA GLN A 60 5.79 -8.87 22.95
C GLN A 60 6.16 -9.71 21.72
N ALA A 61 5.29 -10.64 21.31
CA ALA A 61 5.49 -11.48 20.14
C ALA A 61 5.08 -10.80 18.83
N ILE A 62 4.53 -9.59 18.87
CA ILE A 62 4.13 -8.83 17.68
C ILE A 62 4.82 -7.47 17.73
N SER A 63 5.48 -7.11 16.63
CA SER A 63 6.04 -5.77 16.40
C SER A 63 5.56 -5.23 15.07
N TYR A 64 5.67 -3.92 14.86
CA TYR A 64 5.23 -3.27 13.63
C TYR A 64 6.37 -2.46 13.03
N GLU A 65 6.56 -2.60 11.71
CA GLU A 65 7.50 -1.77 10.96
C GLU A 65 6.74 -0.89 9.97
N ASN A 66 7.13 0.38 9.85
CA ASN A 66 6.48 1.30 8.92
C ASN A 66 6.92 1.03 7.48
N GLY A 67 5.94 0.91 6.60
CA GLY A 67 6.11 0.81 5.15
C GLY A 67 5.62 2.06 4.44
N TYR A 68 6.25 2.36 3.31
CA TYR A 68 5.84 3.43 2.39
C TYR A 68 6.02 2.95 0.96
N CYS A 69 5.01 3.21 0.13
CA CYS A 69 5.07 2.96 -1.31
C CYS A 69 4.40 4.07 -2.09
N GLU A 70 4.89 4.34 -3.30
CA GLU A 70 4.22 5.24 -4.23
C GLU A 70 3.47 4.44 -5.29
N LEU A 71 2.20 4.75 -5.48
CA LEU A 71 1.40 4.20 -6.58
C LEU A 71 1.17 5.27 -7.64
N HIS A 72 1.36 4.89 -8.90
CA HIS A 72 0.85 5.63 -10.05
C HIS A 72 -0.44 4.96 -10.52
N ILE A 73 -1.52 5.74 -10.49
CA ILE A 73 -2.85 5.33 -10.94
C ILE A 73 -3.15 6.10 -12.22
N LYS A 74 -3.53 5.38 -13.28
CA LYS A 74 -3.95 5.94 -14.54
C LYS A 74 -5.32 5.39 -14.90
N PHE A 75 -6.27 6.30 -15.13
CA PHE A 75 -7.60 5.97 -15.58
C PHE A 75 -7.80 6.53 -17.00
N ASP A 76 -8.13 5.64 -17.94
CA ASP A 76 -8.51 5.96 -19.31
C ASP A 76 -10.03 6.04 -19.40
N LYS A 77 -10.55 7.25 -19.66
CA LYS A 77 -11.97 7.59 -19.66
C LYS A 77 -12.73 6.95 -20.81
N ASP A 78 -12.07 6.72 -21.95
CA ASP A 78 -12.72 6.16 -23.15
C ASP A 78 -12.73 4.64 -23.13
N ALA A 79 -11.62 4.05 -22.65
CA ALA A 79 -11.45 2.61 -22.61
C ALA A 79 -12.05 1.96 -21.33
N ASP A 80 -12.55 2.76 -20.39
CA ASP A 80 -12.95 2.33 -19.03
C ASP A 80 -11.86 1.46 -18.37
N LYS A 81 -10.60 1.88 -18.54
CA LYS A 81 -9.42 1.10 -18.14
C LYS A 81 -8.71 1.78 -16.98
N LEU A 82 -8.46 1.01 -15.93
CA LEU A 82 -7.67 1.42 -14.77
C LEU A 82 -6.34 0.66 -14.74
N GLU A 83 -5.24 1.41 -14.62
CA GLU A 83 -3.88 0.87 -14.49
C GLU A 83 -3.30 1.38 -13.16
N ILE A 84 -2.78 0.47 -12.34
CA ILE A 84 -2.13 0.80 -11.06
C ILE A 84 -0.77 0.14 -11.04
N VAL A 85 0.28 0.93 -10.80
CA VAL A 85 1.65 0.44 -10.69
C VAL A 85 2.32 1.02 -9.46
N SER A 86 3.02 0.17 -8.70
CA SER A 86 3.94 0.61 -7.64
C SER A 86 5.26 1.07 -8.25
N GLN A 87 5.84 2.14 -7.72
CA GLN A 87 7.16 2.64 -8.10
C GLN A 87 8.29 1.98 -7.31
#